data_AF-A0A482WRJ2-F1
#
_entry.id   AF-A0A482WRJ2-F1
#
_cell.length_a   1.000
_cell.length_b   1.000
_cell.length_c   1.000
_cell.angle_alpha   90.00
_cell.angle_beta   90.00
_cell.angle_gamma   90.00
#
_symmetry.space_group_name_H-M   'P 1'
#
loop_
_entity.id
_entity.type
_entity.pdbx_description
1 polymer ?
#
loop_
_entity_poly.entity_id
_entity_poly.type
_entity_poly.pdbx_seq_one_letter_code
_entity_poly.pdbx_strand_id
1 'polypeptide(L)'
;MVKVREDVSIGFVVGNVVTLDGGGSGGGAGGGDRKTGAAGGHVMYTLTSLSPAESAFDMDRSSGALVVARQLDRETRPEHRLEVRALDTSTSSNPQSSAVLVRVDITDVNDNAPRWERDPVVIAVPEDAAVGAAVGNFSATDADAGPNGELRYFLDSVEPENGRSKFAVDRLTGSLTLLEGVDFESVARYTLVVSVKDQAVNESERLTTSLTAVVEVQDTNDNAPEFLAPSDHSIHLGENLEAGATVVRIVAVDRDSEEYGRVTYALTSGNEEGRFTLNHDTGLLTIARPEPLQQQRIYALNVTASDHGNPARQSHCTLQLVFRGSTSTPPRFTQSHYHVNVSEDTVPGTFLLKLTARAHGSDTGTGSNLSYQIPSGIAYDRFTVDPERGAVSLAGTLDRETKDHYLVPVYAVDRTTGQFDSATVSIRVTDVNDHAPEFRPGACYPLVVPENSDLAVVHRITAVDRDAGPNGEVTYSIVAGNAGNKFSVDLHSGELSARPLDRESQQRLVVVFNGLL
;
A
#
# COMPACT_ATOMS: atom_id res chain seq x y z
N MET A 1 -2.60 53.33 -5.44
CA MET A 1 -2.59 51.88 -5.18
C MET A 1 -3.18 51.67 -3.81
N VAL A 2 -4.16 50.78 -3.69
CA VAL A 2 -4.82 50.44 -2.42
C VAL A 2 -4.81 48.92 -2.28
N LYS A 3 -4.75 48.44 -1.04
CA LYS A 3 -4.78 47.01 -0.71
C LYS A 3 -6.03 46.69 0.09
N VAL A 4 -6.66 45.56 -0.18
CA VAL A 4 -7.86 45.09 0.53
C VAL A 4 -7.78 43.57 0.68
N ARG A 5 -8.14 43.03 1.85
CA ARG A 5 -8.21 41.58 2.05
C ARG A 5 -9.39 40.98 1.30
N GLU A 6 -9.29 39.74 0.89
CA GLU A 6 -10.39 39.07 0.19
C GLU A 6 -11.57 38.69 1.10
N ASP A 7 -11.31 38.50 2.40
CA ASP A 7 -12.30 38.13 3.41
C ASP A 7 -13.16 39.31 3.92
N VAL A 8 -12.98 40.52 3.38
CA VAL A 8 -13.77 41.68 3.81
C VAL A 8 -15.23 41.54 3.36
N SER A 9 -16.14 42.00 4.20
CA SER A 9 -17.57 41.99 3.88
C SER A 9 -17.93 42.97 2.76
N ILE A 10 -18.96 42.65 1.99
CA ILE A 10 -19.61 43.59 1.07
C ILE A 10 -19.98 44.88 1.83
N GLY A 11 -19.70 46.03 1.21
CA GLY A 11 -19.87 47.36 1.81
C GLY A 11 -18.62 47.87 2.56
N PHE A 12 -17.55 47.08 2.67
CA PHE A 12 -16.29 47.55 3.24
C PHE A 12 -15.71 48.72 2.43
N VAL A 13 -15.34 49.80 3.11
CA VAL A 13 -14.77 51.00 2.49
C VAL A 13 -13.26 50.79 2.29
N VAL A 14 -12.85 50.67 1.04
CA VAL A 14 -11.45 50.43 0.62
C VAL A 14 -10.61 51.70 0.76
N GLY A 15 -11.21 52.86 0.51
CA GLY A 15 -10.57 54.17 0.63
C GLY A 15 -11.40 55.27 -0.02
N ASN A 16 -10.96 56.53 0.12
CA ASN A 16 -11.64 57.68 -0.45
C ASN A 16 -10.77 58.36 -1.51
N VAL A 17 -11.38 58.72 -2.64
CA VAL A 17 -10.74 59.57 -3.66
C VAL A 17 -11.18 61.01 -3.43
N VAL A 18 -10.23 61.91 -3.18
CA VAL A 18 -10.50 63.33 -2.92
C VAL A 18 -9.93 64.21 -4.04
N THR A 19 -10.64 65.29 -4.36
CA THR A 19 -10.15 66.34 -5.26
C THR A 19 -9.46 67.44 -4.44
N LEU A 20 -8.40 68.02 -4.99
CA LEU A 20 -7.74 69.20 -4.43
C LEU A 20 -8.00 70.38 -5.36
N ASP A 21 -8.75 71.37 -4.89
CA ASP A 21 -8.97 72.60 -5.66
C ASP A 21 -7.70 73.45 -5.62
N GLY A 22 -6.98 73.47 -6.74
CA GLY A 22 -5.80 74.30 -6.95
C GLY A 22 -6.15 75.78 -7.07
N GLY A 23 -6.49 76.43 -5.95
CA GLY A 23 -6.85 77.84 -5.89
C GLY A 23 -6.39 78.51 -4.60
N GLY A 24 -5.08 78.62 -4.37
CA GLY A 24 -4.53 79.41 -3.27
C GLY A 24 -3.04 79.70 -3.44
N SER A 25 -2.70 80.94 -3.80
CA SER A 25 -1.33 81.42 -3.87
C SER A 25 -0.78 81.76 -2.47
N GLY A 26 0.45 81.33 -2.21
CA GLY A 26 1.48 82.02 -1.41
C GLY A 26 1.23 82.36 0.06
N GLY A 27 1.95 81.67 0.96
CA GLY A 27 2.64 82.30 2.09
C GLY A 27 2.29 81.79 3.50
N GLY A 28 3.34 81.38 4.23
CA GLY A 28 3.39 81.47 5.70
C GLY A 28 3.28 80.16 6.49
N ALA A 29 4.36 79.83 7.21
CA ALA A 29 4.41 78.81 8.24
C ALA A 29 3.52 79.14 9.46
N GLY A 30 2.93 78.13 10.08
CA GLY A 30 2.25 78.23 11.37
C GLY A 30 1.22 77.14 11.59
N GLY A 31 1.47 76.26 12.57
CA GLY A 31 0.62 75.11 12.89
C GLY A 31 -0.76 75.47 13.44
N GLY A 32 -1.65 74.49 13.41
CA GLY A 32 -2.97 74.56 14.06
C GLY A 32 -4.03 73.76 13.32
N ASP A 33 -4.53 72.73 14.00
CA ASP A 33 -5.77 71.98 13.73
C ASP A 33 -6.80 72.76 12.90
N ARG A 34 -7.14 72.24 11.72
CA ARG A 34 -8.28 72.71 10.92
C ARG A 34 -9.18 71.55 10.52
N LYS A 35 -10.29 71.43 11.25
CA LYS A 35 -11.59 70.93 10.79
C LYS A 35 -11.83 71.37 9.35
N THR A 36 -11.91 70.43 8.42
CA THR A 36 -12.40 70.65 7.06
C THR A 36 -13.93 70.69 7.09
N GLY A 37 -14.46 71.88 7.37
CA GLY A 37 -15.85 72.22 7.12
C GLY A 37 -16.09 72.49 5.64
N ALA A 38 -17.18 71.92 5.14
CA ALA A 38 -17.67 71.96 3.76
C ALA A 38 -17.66 73.36 3.11
N ALA A 39 -17.17 73.41 1.87
CA ALA A 39 -17.42 74.48 0.91
C ALA A 39 -17.74 73.88 -0.47
N GLY A 40 -19.03 73.59 -0.70
CA GLY A 40 -19.79 73.95 -1.90
C GLY A 40 -19.26 73.73 -3.34
N GLY A 41 -18.36 72.78 -3.60
CA GLY A 41 -18.14 72.26 -4.96
C GLY A 41 -18.98 71.00 -5.16
N HIS A 42 -19.96 71.01 -6.08
CA HIS A 42 -20.71 69.80 -6.43
C HIS A 42 -19.86 68.89 -7.32
N VAL A 43 -18.92 68.14 -6.74
CA VAL A 43 -18.15 67.11 -7.47
C VAL A 43 -18.90 65.78 -7.43
N MET A 44 -19.09 65.16 -8.59
CA MET A 44 -19.65 63.82 -8.72
C MET A 44 -18.57 62.84 -9.14
N TYR A 45 -18.48 61.71 -8.45
CA TYR A 45 -17.54 60.65 -8.78
C TYR A 45 -18.22 59.54 -9.59
N THR A 46 -17.51 59.02 -10.60
CA THR A 46 -17.94 57.85 -11.37
C THR A 46 -16.81 56.85 -11.48
N LEU A 47 -17.15 55.57 -11.38
CA LEU A 47 -16.22 54.45 -11.45
C LEU A 47 -16.44 53.66 -12.74
N THR A 48 -15.37 53.45 -13.51
CA THR A 48 -15.37 52.55 -14.67
C THR A 48 -14.37 51.43 -14.40
N SER A 49 -14.83 50.17 -14.41
CA SER A 49 -13.92 49.03 -14.41
C SER A 49 -13.25 48.91 -15.77
N LEU A 50 -11.92 48.88 -15.81
CA LEU A 50 -11.15 48.64 -17.04
C LEU A 50 -10.97 47.14 -17.32
N SER A 51 -11.70 46.31 -16.59
CA SER A 51 -11.61 44.86 -16.57
C SER A 51 -13.01 44.26 -16.83
N PRO A 52 -13.23 43.54 -17.96
CA PRO A 52 -14.60 43.34 -18.49
C PRO A 52 -15.49 42.32 -17.78
N ALA A 53 -15.09 41.73 -16.65
CA ALA A 53 -15.79 40.55 -16.14
C ALA A 53 -16.76 40.83 -14.99
N GLU A 54 -16.41 41.62 -13.97
CA GLU A 54 -17.32 41.87 -12.83
C GLU A 54 -17.01 43.20 -12.15
N SER A 55 -18.06 43.96 -11.80
CA SER A 55 -17.95 45.17 -10.99
C SER A 55 -17.82 44.80 -9.49
N ALA A 56 -16.65 44.28 -9.10
CA ALA A 56 -16.35 43.90 -7.72
C ALA A 56 -16.31 45.10 -6.75
N PHE A 57 -16.17 46.31 -7.28
CA PHE A 57 -16.13 47.56 -6.54
C PHE A 57 -17.20 48.52 -7.05
N ASP A 58 -17.73 49.34 -6.14
CA ASP A 58 -18.60 50.47 -6.45
C ASP A 58 -18.07 51.73 -5.77
N MET A 59 -18.58 52.89 -6.16
CA MET A 59 -18.16 54.17 -5.61
C MET A 59 -19.35 55.05 -5.23
N ASP A 60 -19.34 55.56 -3.99
CA ASP A 60 -20.27 56.61 -3.58
C ASP A 60 -19.98 57.89 -4.38
N ARG A 61 -20.98 58.30 -5.15
CA ARG A 61 -20.87 59.43 -6.09
C ARG A 61 -20.71 60.79 -5.42
N SER A 62 -21.06 60.90 -4.14
CA SER A 62 -21.05 62.15 -3.38
C SER A 62 -19.82 62.26 -2.48
N SER A 63 -19.38 61.15 -1.88
CA SER A 63 -18.25 61.14 -0.95
C SER A 63 -16.93 60.70 -1.60
N GLY A 64 -16.97 60.06 -2.77
CA GLY A 64 -15.79 59.47 -3.41
C GLY A 64 -15.29 58.20 -2.73
N ALA A 65 -16.10 57.59 -1.85
CA ALA A 65 -15.77 56.37 -1.14
C ALA A 65 -15.83 55.16 -2.08
N LEU A 66 -14.71 54.46 -2.25
CA LEU A 66 -14.62 53.19 -2.96
C LEU A 66 -15.01 52.06 -2.01
N VAL A 67 -16.04 51.29 -2.36
CA VAL A 67 -16.59 50.21 -1.54
C VAL A 67 -16.54 48.88 -2.27
N VAL A 68 -16.42 47.80 -1.50
CA VAL A 68 -16.55 46.43 -2.02
C VAL A 68 -18.02 46.15 -2.32
N ALA A 69 -18.32 45.80 -3.57
CA ALA A 69 -19.69 45.56 -4.05
C ALA A 69 -20.05 44.07 -4.16
N ARG A 70 -19.04 43.20 -4.21
CA ARG A 70 -19.17 41.74 -4.25
C ARG A 70 -18.09 41.08 -3.41
N GLN A 71 -18.32 39.83 -3.01
CA GLN A 71 -17.29 39.02 -2.37
C GLN A 71 -16.04 38.99 -3.25
N LEU A 72 -14.88 39.16 -2.62
CA LEU A 72 -13.59 39.11 -3.29
C LEU A 72 -13.01 37.71 -3.14
N ASP A 73 -12.25 37.29 -4.15
CA ASP A 73 -11.56 36.00 -4.21
C ASP A 73 -10.27 36.25 -5.01
N ARG A 74 -9.13 36.15 -4.32
CA ARG A 74 -7.82 36.46 -4.86
C ARG A 74 -7.35 35.36 -5.80
N GLU A 75 -7.67 34.09 -5.53
CA GLU A 75 -7.35 32.93 -6.37
C GLU A 75 -8.01 33.06 -7.74
N THR A 76 -9.22 33.61 -7.78
CA THR A 76 -9.90 33.96 -9.03
C THR A 76 -9.30 35.24 -9.64
N ARG A 77 -9.10 36.30 -8.84
CA ARG A 77 -8.61 37.58 -9.37
C ARG A 77 -7.84 38.43 -8.34
N PRO A 78 -6.49 38.51 -8.45
CA PRO A 78 -5.65 39.20 -7.46
C PRO A 78 -5.56 40.72 -7.64
N GLU A 79 -5.96 41.27 -8.79
CA GLU A 79 -5.82 42.69 -9.10
C GLU A 79 -7.02 43.24 -9.89
N HIS A 80 -7.47 44.42 -9.49
CA HIS A 80 -8.48 45.21 -10.20
C HIS A 80 -7.91 46.57 -10.60
N ARG A 81 -8.14 46.95 -11.87
CA ARG A 81 -7.81 48.26 -12.41
C ARG A 81 -9.07 49.05 -12.69
N LEU A 82 -9.17 50.18 -12.02
CA LEU A 82 -10.36 51.02 -12.00
C LEU A 82 -9.98 52.42 -12.49
N GLU A 83 -10.79 53.00 -13.37
CA GLU A 83 -10.70 54.42 -13.70
C GLU A 83 -11.75 55.17 -12.88
N VAL A 84 -11.29 56.09 -12.04
CA VAL A 84 -12.16 56.97 -11.25
C VAL A 84 -12.15 58.34 -11.90
N ARG A 85 -13.32 58.85 -12.24
CA ARG A 85 -13.50 60.18 -12.80
C ARG A 85 -14.23 61.09 -11.82
N ALA A 86 -13.64 62.24 -11.52
CA ALA A 86 -14.27 63.32 -10.78
C ALA A 86 -14.82 64.35 -11.77
N LEU A 87 -16.07 64.72 -11.64
CA LEU A 87 -16.76 65.68 -12.50
C LEU A 87 -17.25 66.86 -11.67
N ASP A 88 -16.77 68.06 -11.97
CA ASP A 88 -17.32 69.29 -11.39
C ASP A 88 -18.67 69.60 -12.05
N THR A 89 -19.74 69.59 -11.25
CA THR A 89 -21.11 69.88 -11.69
C THR A 89 -21.57 71.29 -11.31
N SER A 90 -20.66 72.15 -10.83
CA SER A 90 -20.94 73.54 -10.46
C SER A 90 -21.43 74.41 -11.63
N THR A 91 -21.12 74.05 -12.88
CA THR A 91 -21.57 74.77 -14.09
C THR A 91 -22.17 73.82 -15.12
N SER A 92 -23.41 74.10 -15.55
CA SER A 92 -24.15 73.26 -16.50
C SER A 92 -23.66 73.37 -17.96
N SER A 93 -22.83 74.37 -18.27
CA SER A 93 -22.42 74.68 -19.65
C SER A 93 -21.02 74.19 -20.03
N ASN A 94 -20.16 73.82 -19.07
CA ASN A 94 -18.81 73.30 -19.33
C ASN A 94 -18.21 72.56 -18.12
N PRO A 95 -18.73 71.36 -17.77
CA PRO A 95 -18.25 70.63 -16.60
C PRO A 95 -16.80 70.16 -16.83
N GLN A 96 -15.91 70.47 -15.88
CA GLN A 96 -14.53 70.00 -15.90
C GLN A 96 -14.44 68.62 -15.28
N SER A 97 -13.61 67.74 -15.86
CA SER A 97 -13.40 66.40 -15.33
C SER A 97 -11.92 66.04 -15.24
N SER A 98 -11.54 65.31 -14.21
CA SER A 98 -10.24 64.64 -14.11
C SER A 98 -10.46 63.15 -13.89
N ALA A 99 -9.54 62.32 -14.40
CA ALA A 99 -9.57 60.88 -14.22
C ALA A 99 -8.26 60.39 -13.60
N VAL A 100 -8.35 59.39 -12.74
CA VAL A 100 -7.21 58.72 -12.12
C VAL A 100 -7.38 57.21 -12.20
N LEU A 101 -6.28 56.51 -12.48
CA LEU A 101 -6.25 55.05 -12.44
C LEU A 101 -5.96 54.58 -11.02
N VAL A 102 -6.90 53.82 -10.47
CA VAL A 102 -6.79 53.17 -9.17
C VAL A 102 -6.52 51.68 -9.39
N ARG A 103 -5.35 51.24 -8.96
CA ARG A 103 -5.02 49.81 -8.82
C ARG A 103 -5.40 49.36 -7.41
N VAL A 104 -6.26 48.36 -7.34
CA VAL A 104 -6.64 47.66 -6.11
C VAL A 104 -6.01 46.28 -6.15
N ASP A 105 -5.10 46.02 -5.22
CA ASP A 105 -4.49 44.70 -5.05
C ASP A 105 -5.21 43.96 -3.92
N ILE A 106 -5.66 42.74 -4.22
CA ILE A 106 -6.32 41.88 -3.24
C ILE A 106 -5.23 41.17 -2.43
N THR A 107 -5.26 41.30 -1.11
CA THR A 107 -4.33 40.63 -0.21
C THR A 107 -4.91 39.31 0.25
N ASP A 108 -4.06 38.30 0.16
CA ASP A 108 -4.32 36.91 0.48
C ASP A 108 -4.76 36.67 1.93
N VAL A 109 -5.66 35.70 2.10
CA VAL A 109 -6.13 35.11 3.35
C VAL A 109 -5.99 33.60 3.24
N ASN A 110 -5.60 32.93 4.32
CA ASN A 110 -5.37 31.48 4.33
C ASN A 110 -6.71 30.72 4.36
N ASP A 111 -7.43 30.66 3.24
CA ASP A 111 -8.75 30.03 3.13
C ASP A 111 -8.78 28.79 2.23
N ASN A 112 -7.65 28.43 1.61
CA ASN A 112 -7.48 27.16 0.92
C ASN A 112 -6.58 26.24 1.72
N ALA A 113 -7.07 25.04 2.04
CA ALA A 113 -6.22 24.01 2.65
C ALA A 113 -5.39 23.29 1.57
N PRO A 114 -4.19 22.78 1.93
CA PRO A 114 -3.39 22.00 1.00
C PRO A 114 -4.17 20.80 0.45
N ARG A 115 -4.06 20.52 -0.86
CA ARG A 115 -4.73 19.39 -1.52
C ARG A 115 -3.76 18.39 -2.12
N TRP A 116 -4.05 17.11 -1.92
CA TRP A 116 -3.32 15.99 -2.51
C TRP A 116 -3.84 15.66 -3.91
N GLU A 117 -2.95 15.27 -4.83
CA GLU A 117 -3.35 14.83 -6.17
C GLU A 117 -3.99 13.43 -6.17
N ARG A 118 -3.54 12.56 -5.26
CA ARG A 118 -3.97 11.16 -5.14
C ARG A 118 -3.98 10.74 -3.67
N ASP A 119 -4.98 9.95 -3.30
CA ASP A 119 -5.10 9.30 -1.99
C ASP A 119 -5.88 7.98 -2.19
N PRO A 120 -5.30 6.80 -1.88
CA PRO A 120 -3.97 6.59 -1.33
C PRO A 120 -2.85 6.68 -2.38
N VAL A 121 -1.62 6.85 -1.91
CA VAL A 121 -0.40 6.77 -2.73
C VAL A 121 0.26 5.41 -2.55
N VAL A 122 0.51 4.67 -3.63
CA VAL A 122 1.22 3.38 -3.58
C VAL A 122 2.64 3.55 -4.09
N ILE A 123 3.62 3.10 -3.30
CA ILE A 123 5.06 3.22 -3.57
C ILE A 123 5.65 1.81 -3.53
N ALA A 124 6.29 1.38 -4.61
CA ALA A 124 7.00 0.10 -4.65
C ALA A 124 8.49 0.30 -4.37
N VAL A 125 9.05 -0.48 -3.45
CA VAL A 125 10.44 -0.35 -2.99
C VAL A 125 11.11 -1.72 -3.00
N PRO A 126 12.10 -1.97 -3.88
CA PRO A 126 12.95 -3.15 -3.79
C PRO A 126 13.65 -3.21 -2.44
N GLU A 127 13.74 -4.38 -1.82
CA GLU A 127 14.40 -4.49 -0.51
C GLU A 127 15.91 -4.26 -0.57
N ASP A 128 16.52 -4.51 -1.73
CA ASP A 128 17.92 -4.20 -2.02
C ASP A 128 18.17 -2.69 -2.26
N ALA A 129 17.14 -1.84 -2.12
CA ALA A 129 17.26 -0.39 -2.23
C ALA A 129 18.29 0.16 -1.23
N ALA A 130 19.22 0.95 -1.73
CA ALA A 130 20.29 1.51 -0.92
C ALA A 130 19.75 2.45 0.17
N VAL A 131 20.28 2.31 1.39
CA VAL A 131 20.03 3.28 2.47
C VAL A 131 20.46 4.68 2.02
N GLY A 132 19.57 5.65 2.19
CA GLY A 132 19.71 7.03 1.73
C GLY A 132 19.07 7.31 0.37
N ALA A 133 18.55 6.30 -0.33
CA ALA A 133 17.84 6.49 -1.59
C ALA A 133 16.47 7.15 -1.38
N ALA A 134 16.09 8.01 -2.32
CA ALA A 134 14.72 8.51 -2.43
C ALA A 134 13.86 7.43 -3.09
N VAL A 135 12.88 6.92 -2.34
CA VAL A 135 12.04 5.77 -2.73
C VAL A 135 10.62 6.17 -3.15
N GLY A 136 10.23 7.41 -2.90
CA GLY A 136 8.94 7.94 -3.35
C GLY A 136 8.86 9.46 -3.18
N ASN A 137 7.76 10.05 -3.62
CA ASN A 137 7.54 11.49 -3.48
C ASN A 137 6.06 11.81 -3.26
N PHE A 138 5.81 12.71 -2.31
CA PHE A 138 4.49 13.25 -2.03
C PHE A 138 4.34 14.63 -2.67
N SER A 139 3.22 14.86 -3.37
CA SER A 139 2.91 16.12 -4.04
C SER A 139 1.56 16.63 -3.56
N ALA A 140 1.58 17.78 -2.90
CA ALA A 140 0.40 18.57 -2.58
C ALA A 140 0.49 19.95 -3.24
N THR A 141 -0.67 20.57 -3.43
CA THR A 141 -0.77 21.93 -3.97
C THR A 141 -1.62 22.79 -3.05
N ASP A 142 -1.34 24.08 -3.02
CA ASP A 142 -2.13 25.08 -2.33
C ASP A 142 -2.43 26.24 -3.29
N ALA A 143 -3.62 26.82 -3.20
CA ALA A 143 -4.02 27.92 -4.06
C ALA A 143 -3.59 29.28 -3.51
N ASP A 144 -3.33 29.36 -2.20
CA ASP A 144 -3.01 30.60 -1.50
C ASP A 144 -1.61 31.12 -1.91
N ALA A 145 -1.39 32.42 -1.74
CA ALA A 145 -0.15 33.08 -2.13
C ALA A 145 0.86 33.22 -0.98
N GLY A 146 2.14 33.07 -1.31
CA GLY A 146 3.21 33.30 -0.34
C GLY A 146 3.20 32.25 0.78
N PRO A 147 3.40 32.63 2.05
CA PRO A 147 3.47 31.67 3.16
C PRO A 147 2.20 30.82 3.34
N ASN A 148 1.04 31.38 3.02
CA ASN A 148 -0.25 30.67 3.08
C ASN A 148 -0.31 29.51 2.07
N GLY A 149 0.43 29.60 0.95
CA GLY A 149 0.58 28.49 0.00
C GLY A 149 1.91 27.73 0.12
N GLU A 150 2.81 28.09 1.04
CA GLU A 150 4.09 27.39 1.22
C GLU A 150 3.87 26.15 2.07
N LEU A 151 4.23 24.99 1.52
CA LEU A 151 3.91 23.69 2.14
C LEU A 151 5.09 23.11 2.93
N ARG A 152 4.75 22.45 4.05
CA ARG A 152 5.67 21.60 4.81
C ARG A 152 5.07 20.22 5.02
N TYR A 153 5.85 19.20 4.68
CA TYR A 153 5.47 17.79 4.80
C TYR A 153 5.93 17.20 6.12
N PHE A 154 5.12 16.28 6.67
CA PHE A 154 5.37 15.57 7.91
C PHE A 154 4.96 14.11 7.77
N LEU A 155 5.82 13.21 8.24
CA LEU A 155 5.45 11.81 8.40
C LEU A 155 4.85 11.64 9.80
N ASP A 156 3.55 11.40 9.89
CA ASP A 156 2.82 11.35 11.16
C ASP A 156 2.95 9.97 11.81
N SER A 157 2.68 8.90 11.07
CA SER A 157 2.81 7.52 11.56
C SER A 157 3.29 6.57 10.46
N VAL A 158 3.82 5.43 10.90
CA VAL A 158 4.20 4.30 10.06
C VAL A 158 3.75 3.04 10.77
N GLU A 159 3.02 2.18 10.08
CA GLU A 159 2.61 0.85 10.54
C GLU A 159 3.27 -0.21 9.65
N PRO A 160 3.82 -1.30 10.21
CA PRO A 160 4.01 -1.55 11.65
C PRO A 160 4.99 -0.57 12.33
N GLU A 161 4.93 -0.45 13.67
CA GLU A 161 5.69 0.54 14.46
C GLU A 161 7.22 0.48 14.25
N ASN A 162 7.77 -0.71 13.99
CA ASN A 162 9.18 -0.90 13.65
C ASN A 162 9.58 -0.25 12.31
N GLY A 163 8.63 0.11 11.46
CA GLY A 163 8.86 0.85 10.21
C GLY A 163 9.20 2.32 10.42
N ARG A 164 8.97 2.89 11.62
CA ARG A 164 9.20 4.33 11.87
C ARG A 164 10.66 4.74 11.74
N SER A 165 11.61 3.84 12.03
CA SER A 165 13.04 4.11 11.84
C SER A 165 13.49 4.04 10.38
N LYS A 166 12.71 3.38 9.52
CA LYS A 166 13.09 3.07 8.14
C LYS A 166 12.83 4.20 7.16
N PHE A 167 11.91 5.11 7.45
CA PHE A 167 11.47 6.14 6.50
C PHE A 167 11.57 7.55 7.06
N ALA A 168 11.97 8.49 6.20
CA ALA A 168 11.88 9.93 6.46
C ALA A 168 11.26 10.66 5.29
N VAL A 169 10.48 11.70 5.57
CA VAL A 169 9.96 12.61 4.55
C VAL A 169 10.70 13.94 4.65
N ASP A 170 11.27 14.39 3.54
CA ASP A 170 11.85 15.71 3.45
C ASP A 170 10.75 16.78 3.54
N ARG A 171 10.91 17.69 4.50
CA ARG A 171 9.85 18.65 4.86
C ARG A 171 9.54 19.66 3.77
N LEU A 172 10.43 19.88 2.80
CA LEU A 172 10.25 20.89 1.76
C LEU A 172 9.80 20.26 0.44
N THR A 173 10.38 19.13 0.08
CA THR A 173 10.19 18.49 -1.23
C THR A 173 9.12 17.41 -1.22
N GLY A 174 8.79 16.84 -0.06
CA GLY A 174 7.92 15.67 0.03
C GLY A 174 8.60 14.35 -0.35
N SER A 175 9.93 14.36 -0.59
CA SER A 175 10.70 13.16 -0.93
C SER A 175 10.72 12.18 0.25
N LEU A 176 10.28 10.95 0.00
CA LEU A 176 10.38 9.84 0.95
C LEU A 176 11.75 9.17 0.77
N THR A 177 12.54 9.12 1.84
CA THR A 177 13.90 8.58 1.85
C THR A 177 13.97 7.37 2.78
N LEU A 178 14.69 6.35 2.33
CA LEU A 178 14.96 5.15 3.11
C LEU A 178 16.14 5.39 4.06
N LEU A 179 15.94 5.25 5.38
CA LEU A 179 16.95 5.45 6.41
C LEU A 179 17.61 4.14 6.89
N GLU A 180 16.89 3.03 6.78
CA GLU A 180 17.34 1.68 7.11
C GLU A 180 16.79 0.71 6.05
N GLY A 181 17.48 -0.39 5.78
CA GLY A 181 17.01 -1.39 4.81
C GLY A 181 15.63 -1.93 5.19
N VAL A 182 14.81 -2.21 4.17
CA VAL A 182 13.61 -3.02 4.30
C VAL A 182 13.96 -4.46 3.95
N ASP A 183 13.12 -5.40 4.38
CA ASP A 183 13.33 -6.84 4.26
C ASP A 183 11.94 -7.42 4.01
N PHE A 184 11.77 -8.03 2.84
CA PHE A 184 10.50 -8.55 2.36
C PHE A 184 10.03 -9.73 3.24
N GLU A 185 10.93 -10.63 3.58
CA GLU A 185 10.68 -11.82 4.42
C GLU A 185 10.23 -11.43 5.84
N SER A 186 10.65 -10.25 6.31
CA SER A 186 10.23 -9.69 7.59
C SER A 186 8.92 -8.89 7.50
N VAL A 187 8.85 -7.86 6.66
CA VAL A 187 7.70 -6.96 6.53
C VAL A 187 7.55 -6.49 5.08
N ALA A 188 6.63 -7.13 4.35
CA ALA A 188 6.38 -6.83 2.95
C ALA A 188 5.58 -5.53 2.68
N ARG A 189 4.91 -4.96 3.70
CA ARG A 189 4.03 -3.80 3.54
C ARG A 189 4.11 -2.84 4.71
N TYR A 190 4.26 -1.55 4.41
CA TYR A 190 4.13 -0.46 5.38
C TYR A 190 2.98 0.47 5.00
N THR A 191 2.26 0.97 6.00
CA THR A 191 1.23 2.01 5.84
C THR A 191 1.69 3.28 6.54
N LEU A 192 1.81 4.37 5.78
CA LEU A 192 2.30 5.65 6.25
C LEU A 192 1.14 6.65 6.26
N VAL A 193 1.05 7.46 7.31
CA VAL A 193 0.21 8.66 7.32
C VAL A 193 1.13 9.87 7.14
N VAL A 194 0.88 10.64 6.09
CA VAL A 194 1.67 11.83 5.76
C VAL A 194 0.75 13.04 5.79
N SER A 195 1.11 14.05 6.57
CA SER A 195 0.43 15.35 6.55
C SER A 195 1.25 16.41 5.84
N VAL A 196 0.53 17.37 5.29
CA VAL A 196 1.10 18.59 4.73
C VAL A 196 0.38 19.79 5.32
N LYS A 197 1.15 20.78 5.73
CA LYS A 197 0.69 21.97 6.43
C LYS A 197 1.22 23.22 5.74
N ASP A 198 0.34 24.18 5.48
CA ASP A 198 0.77 25.49 4.99
C ASP A 198 1.64 26.23 6.03
N GLN A 199 2.27 27.33 5.62
CA GLN A 199 3.10 28.16 6.49
C GLN A 199 2.49 29.53 6.72
N ALA A 200 1.16 29.61 6.87
CA ALA A 200 0.50 30.86 7.25
C ALA A 200 1.19 31.49 8.46
N VAL A 201 1.35 32.82 8.41
CA VAL A 201 2.17 33.57 9.38
C VAL A 201 1.63 33.39 10.80
N ASN A 202 0.31 33.35 10.96
CA ASN A 202 -0.35 33.03 12.21
C ASN A 202 -0.51 31.51 12.34
N GLU A 203 0.15 30.91 13.34
CA GLU A 203 0.15 29.45 13.51
C GLU A 203 -1.25 28.84 13.73
N SER A 204 -2.18 29.61 14.32
CA SER A 204 -3.57 29.20 14.54
C SER A 204 -4.43 29.19 13.28
N GLU A 205 -3.99 29.86 12.22
CA GLU A 205 -4.69 29.93 10.93
C GLU A 205 -4.17 28.88 9.94
N ARG A 206 -3.06 28.20 10.26
CA ARG A 206 -2.48 27.19 9.38
C ARG A 206 -3.41 25.99 9.22
N LEU A 207 -3.65 25.62 7.97
CA LEU A 207 -4.46 24.48 7.56
C LEU A 207 -3.56 23.27 7.28
N THR A 208 -4.12 22.09 7.47
CA THR A 208 -3.38 20.82 7.36
C THR A 208 -4.28 19.76 6.77
N THR A 209 -3.74 18.95 5.86
CA THR A 209 -4.41 17.77 5.32
C THR A 209 -3.47 16.57 5.40
N SER A 210 -4.05 15.38 5.50
CA SER A 210 -3.30 14.11 5.58
C SER A 210 -3.73 13.18 4.46
N LEU A 211 -2.81 12.33 4.00
CA LEU A 211 -3.09 11.20 3.10
C LEU A 211 -2.57 9.89 3.69
N THR A 212 -3.05 8.77 3.14
CA THR A 212 -2.50 7.44 3.43
C THR A 212 -1.60 7.00 2.28
N ALA A 213 -0.38 6.55 2.59
CA ALA A 213 0.52 5.95 1.62
C ALA A 213 0.82 4.50 1.97
N VAL A 214 0.87 3.64 0.97
CA VAL A 214 1.22 2.22 1.10
C VAL A 214 2.56 2.00 0.44
N VAL A 215 3.55 1.56 1.21
CA VAL A 215 4.85 1.12 0.71
C VAL A 215 4.80 -0.39 0.57
N GLU A 216 4.89 -0.88 -0.66
CA GLU A 216 4.99 -2.30 -1.01
C GLU A 216 6.46 -2.64 -1.22
N VAL A 217 7.00 -3.50 -0.36
CA VAL A 217 8.36 -4.01 -0.52
C VAL A 217 8.35 -5.03 -1.65
N GLN A 218 9.29 -4.92 -2.57
CA GLN A 218 9.47 -5.89 -3.65
C GLN A 218 10.61 -6.82 -3.28
N ASP A 219 10.28 -8.11 -3.26
CA ASP A 219 11.20 -9.22 -3.06
C ASP A 219 12.32 -9.22 -4.10
N THR A 220 13.54 -9.50 -3.64
CA THR A 220 14.74 -9.70 -4.43
C THR A 220 15.41 -11.02 -4.04
N ASN A 221 16.13 -11.65 -4.98
CA ASN A 221 16.77 -12.95 -4.72
C ASN A 221 17.99 -12.84 -3.79
N ASP A 222 17.75 -12.62 -2.50
CA ASP A 222 18.72 -12.24 -1.47
C ASP A 222 18.95 -13.34 -0.41
N ASN A 223 18.11 -14.38 -0.40
CA ASN A 223 18.33 -15.64 0.30
C ASN A 223 18.84 -16.72 -0.66
N ALA A 224 19.38 -17.81 -0.13
CA ALA A 224 19.85 -18.93 -0.92
C ALA A 224 19.31 -20.22 -0.28
N PRO A 225 19.13 -21.31 -1.03
CA PRO A 225 18.46 -22.49 -0.49
C PRO A 225 19.22 -23.06 0.72
N GLU A 226 18.54 -23.32 1.83
CA GLU A 226 19.13 -23.88 3.06
C GLU A 226 18.69 -25.33 3.25
N PHE A 227 19.63 -26.29 3.32
CA PHE A 227 19.31 -27.70 3.57
C PHE A 227 18.85 -27.93 5.01
N LEU A 228 17.59 -28.35 5.18
CA LEU A 228 16.98 -28.64 6.49
C LEU A 228 16.92 -30.14 6.80
N ALA A 229 16.85 -31.00 5.76
CA ALA A 229 16.76 -32.44 5.96
C ALA A 229 17.53 -33.24 4.89
N PRO A 230 18.22 -34.33 5.29
CA PRO A 230 18.43 -34.80 6.66
C PRO A 230 19.45 -33.95 7.42
N SER A 231 19.23 -33.69 8.71
CA SER A 231 20.06 -32.80 9.55
C SER A 231 21.52 -33.26 9.69
N ASP A 232 21.73 -34.57 9.79
CA ASP A 232 23.07 -35.13 10.05
C ASP A 232 23.83 -35.43 8.75
N HIS A 233 23.20 -35.19 7.60
CA HIS A 233 23.70 -35.51 6.26
C HIS A 233 24.27 -36.93 6.13
N SER A 234 23.82 -37.87 6.99
CA SER A 234 24.26 -39.25 7.03
C SER A 234 23.05 -40.17 7.14
N ILE A 235 23.02 -41.20 6.30
CA ILE A 235 21.86 -42.09 6.14
C ILE A 235 22.35 -43.54 6.19
N HIS A 236 21.82 -44.29 7.14
CA HIS A 236 22.10 -45.71 7.31
C HIS A 236 21.07 -46.55 6.56
N LEU A 237 21.54 -47.33 5.59
CA LEU A 237 20.70 -48.15 4.72
C LEU A 237 20.95 -49.63 4.99
N GLY A 238 19.89 -50.43 4.92
CA GLY A 238 19.97 -51.89 4.98
C GLY A 238 20.45 -52.50 3.66
N GLU A 239 20.78 -53.78 3.70
CA GLU A 239 21.07 -54.58 2.51
C GLU A 239 19.76 -54.92 1.75
N ASN A 240 19.84 -55.08 0.43
CA ASN A 240 18.73 -55.48 -0.47
C ASN A 240 17.66 -54.42 -0.78
N LEU A 241 18.05 -53.16 -0.93
CA LEU A 241 17.14 -52.16 -1.50
C LEU A 241 16.94 -52.41 -3.00
N GLU A 242 15.69 -52.63 -3.40
CA GLU A 242 15.29 -52.78 -4.81
C GLU A 242 15.35 -51.44 -5.56
N ALA A 243 15.35 -51.51 -6.89
CA ALA A 243 15.24 -50.31 -7.71
C ALA A 243 13.90 -49.61 -7.43
N GLY A 244 13.93 -48.29 -7.30
CA GLY A 244 12.79 -47.47 -6.89
C GLY A 244 12.58 -47.37 -5.38
N ALA A 245 13.33 -48.11 -4.56
CA ALA A 245 13.26 -47.96 -3.11
C ALA A 245 13.64 -46.53 -2.69
N THR A 246 12.79 -45.93 -1.84
CA THR A 246 13.06 -44.61 -1.26
C THR A 246 14.23 -44.70 -0.29
N VAL A 247 15.20 -43.80 -0.45
CA VAL A 247 16.36 -43.65 0.43
C VAL A 247 16.07 -42.59 1.47
N VAL A 248 15.81 -41.37 1.01
CA VAL A 248 15.51 -40.21 1.84
C VAL A 248 14.80 -39.16 0.99
N ARG A 249 14.03 -38.27 1.62
CA ARG A 249 13.65 -37.01 0.99
C ARG A 249 14.60 -35.93 1.51
N ILE A 250 15.35 -35.33 0.60
CA ILE A 250 16.19 -34.16 0.85
C ILE A 250 15.28 -32.94 0.80
N VAL A 251 15.42 -32.04 1.77
CA VAL A 251 14.67 -30.78 1.80
C VAL A 251 15.62 -29.64 2.02
N ALA A 252 15.62 -28.72 1.07
CA ALA A 252 16.14 -27.38 1.21
C ALA A 252 15.00 -26.37 1.05
N VAL A 253 15.09 -25.27 1.77
CA VAL A 253 14.10 -24.19 1.76
C VAL A 253 14.81 -22.91 1.42
N ASP A 254 14.26 -22.16 0.48
CA ASP A 254 14.62 -20.77 0.25
C ASP A 254 13.53 -19.88 0.90
N ARG A 255 13.96 -18.75 1.47
CA ARG A 255 13.07 -17.86 2.21
C ARG A 255 12.40 -16.82 1.31
N ASP A 256 12.98 -16.56 0.14
CA ASP A 256 12.42 -15.67 -0.86
C ASP A 256 11.07 -16.20 -1.38
N SER A 257 10.32 -15.37 -2.10
CA SER A 257 9.00 -15.71 -2.63
C SER A 257 9.04 -16.14 -4.09
N GLU A 258 7.93 -16.75 -4.52
CA GLU A 258 7.72 -17.20 -5.91
C GLU A 258 8.89 -18.00 -6.48
N GLU A 259 9.49 -17.54 -7.58
CA GLU A 259 10.55 -18.23 -8.31
C GLU A 259 11.93 -18.01 -7.65
N TYR A 260 12.10 -16.95 -6.85
CA TYR A 260 13.28 -16.76 -5.99
C TYR A 260 13.26 -17.78 -4.84
N GLY A 261 12.08 -18.07 -4.30
CA GLY A 261 11.88 -19.12 -3.30
C GLY A 261 11.94 -20.57 -3.82
N ARG A 262 11.93 -20.77 -5.14
CA ARG A 262 11.70 -22.10 -5.73
C ARG A 262 12.98 -22.91 -5.82
N VAL A 263 13.06 -23.93 -4.97
CA VAL A 263 14.23 -24.81 -4.89
C VAL A 263 14.14 -26.03 -5.81
N THR A 264 15.22 -26.31 -6.55
CA THR A 264 15.43 -27.57 -7.27
C THR A 264 16.76 -28.23 -6.92
N TYR A 265 16.82 -29.55 -7.14
CA TYR A 265 17.90 -30.40 -6.64
C TYR A 265 18.65 -31.12 -7.75
N ALA A 266 19.97 -31.25 -7.60
CA ALA A 266 20.82 -32.01 -8.50
C ALA A 266 21.90 -32.81 -7.75
N LEU A 267 22.25 -33.98 -8.27
CA LEU A 267 23.45 -34.71 -7.87
C LEU A 267 24.62 -34.24 -8.73
N THR A 268 25.56 -33.53 -8.13
CA THR A 268 26.71 -32.95 -8.85
C THR A 268 27.95 -33.84 -8.85
N SER A 269 28.13 -34.69 -7.83
CA SER A 269 29.17 -35.73 -7.80
C SER A 269 28.84 -36.86 -6.81
N GLY A 270 29.63 -37.93 -6.81
CA GLY A 270 29.47 -39.09 -5.92
C GLY A 270 28.51 -40.17 -6.40
N ASN A 271 27.87 -39.94 -7.56
CA ASN A 271 26.95 -40.88 -8.22
C ASN A 271 27.45 -41.29 -9.62
N GLU A 272 28.76 -41.43 -9.80
CA GLU A 272 29.39 -41.73 -11.09
C GLU A 272 28.94 -43.09 -11.67
N GLU A 273 28.57 -44.02 -10.79
CA GLU A 273 28.02 -45.33 -11.16
C GLU A 273 26.53 -45.30 -11.52
N GLY A 274 25.84 -44.16 -11.38
CA GLY A 274 24.41 -44.02 -11.66
C GLY A 274 23.53 -44.94 -10.81
N ARG A 275 23.86 -45.06 -9.52
CA ARG A 275 23.17 -45.96 -8.57
C ARG A 275 21.98 -45.30 -7.87
N PHE A 276 21.95 -43.98 -7.87
CA PHE A 276 20.89 -43.20 -7.24
C PHE A 276 20.20 -42.30 -8.26
N THR A 277 18.92 -42.03 -8.03
CA THR A 277 18.15 -41.03 -8.76
C THR A 277 17.57 -40.04 -7.77
N LEU A 278 17.88 -38.76 -7.97
CA LEU A 278 17.31 -37.64 -7.23
C LEU A 278 16.25 -36.97 -8.09
N ASN A 279 15.02 -36.89 -7.58
CA ASN A 279 13.98 -36.15 -8.26
C ASN A 279 14.24 -34.63 -8.14
N HIS A 280 14.26 -33.96 -9.28
CA HIS A 280 14.63 -32.54 -9.44
C HIS A 280 13.79 -31.58 -8.61
N ASP A 281 12.47 -31.81 -8.54
CA ASP A 281 11.54 -30.86 -7.91
C ASP A 281 11.18 -31.26 -6.48
N THR A 282 11.26 -32.55 -6.14
CA THR A 282 10.74 -33.06 -4.86
C THR A 282 11.83 -33.47 -3.87
N GLY A 283 13.11 -33.46 -4.29
CA GLY A 283 14.23 -33.89 -3.46
C GLY A 283 14.19 -35.37 -3.06
N LEU A 284 13.32 -36.19 -3.67
CA LEU A 284 13.22 -37.62 -3.38
C LEU A 284 14.42 -38.38 -3.96
N LEU A 285 15.26 -38.92 -3.08
CA LEU A 285 16.37 -39.79 -3.46
C LEU A 285 15.93 -41.25 -3.43
N THR A 286 16.17 -41.96 -4.53
CA THR A 286 15.80 -43.37 -4.72
C THR A 286 16.96 -44.20 -5.24
N ILE A 287 16.88 -45.52 -5.04
CA ILE A 287 17.83 -46.47 -5.62
C ILE A 287 17.51 -46.66 -7.11
N ALA A 288 18.44 -46.32 -7.99
CA ALA A 288 18.33 -46.59 -9.42
C ALA A 288 18.77 -48.02 -9.76
N ARG A 289 19.81 -48.52 -9.08
CA ARG A 289 20.39 -49.85 -9.32
C ARG A 289 20.69 -50.55 -7.98
N PRO A 290 20.07 -51.71 -7.70
CA PRO A 290 20.23 -52.46 -6.45
C PRO A 290 21.69 -52.79 -6.14
N GLU A 291 22.04 -52.89 -4.85
CA GLU A 291 23.39 -53.27 -4.38
C GLU A 291 23.56 -54.80 -4.33
N PRO A 292 24.68 -55.35 -4.82
CA PRO A 292 25.01 -56.75 -4.58
C PRO A 292 25.39 -57.01 -3.11
N LEU A 293 24.89 -58.14 -2.61
CA LEU A 293 24.79 -58.63 -1.23
C LEU A 293 26.05 -58.69 -0.31
N GLN A 294 27.19 -58.05 -0.60
CA GLN A 294 28.45 -58.56 0.00
C GLN A 294 29.46 -57.58 0.60
N GLN A 295 29.31 -56.25 0.54
CA GLN A 295 30.29 -55.32 1.14
C GLN A 295 29.66 -54.07 1.77
N GLN A 296 30.13 -53.70 2.97
CA GLN A 296 29.87 -52.38 3.55
C GLN A 296 30.44 -51.33 2.61
N ARG A 297 29.58 -50.41 2.16
CA ARG A 297 29.95 -49.36 1.20
C ARG A 297 29.42 -48.02 1.65
N ILE A 298 30.24 -46.99 1.43
CA ILE A 298 29.90 -45.61 1.74
C ILE A 298 29.90 -44.83 0.43
N TYR A 299 28.79 -44.16 0.15
CA TYR A 299 28.68 -43.19 -0.94
C TYR A 299 28.64 -41.78 -0.35
N ALA A 300 29.42 -40.86 -0.90
CA ALA A 300 29.39 -39.45 -0.53
C ALA A 300 28.82 -38.67 -1.72
N LEU A 301 27.51 -38.43 -1.69
CA LEU A 301 26.79 -37.76 -2.77
C LEU A 301 26.84 -36.25 -2.54
N ASN A 302 27.38 -35.49 -3.49
CA ASN A 302 27.23 -34.04 -3.45
C ASN A 302 25.91 -33.65 -4.10
N VAL A 303 25.07 -33.01 -3.30
CA VAL A 303 23.75 -32.53 -3.66
C VAL A 303 23.82 -31.02 -3.73
N THR A 304 23.34 -30.44 -4.82
CA THR A 304 23.16 -29.00 -4.97
C THR A 304 21.68 -28.68 -4.92
N ALA A 305 21.32 -27.67 -4.14
CA ALA A 305 20.03 -27.01 -4.19
C ALA A 305 20.22 -25.64 -4.86
N SER A 306 19.35 -25.30 -5.81
CA SER A 306 19.38 -24.03 -6.55
C SER A 306 18.01 -23.39 -6.48
N ASP A 307 17.97 -22.08 -6.22
CA ASP A 307 16.78 -21.28 -6.51
C ASP A 307 16.60 -21.11 -8.04
N HIS A 308 15.53 -20.45 -8.43
CA HIS A 308 15.26 -20.07 -9.83
C HIS A 308 15.41 -18.56 -10.08
N GLY A 309 16.17 -17.86 -9.23
CA GLY A 309 16.49 -16.46 -9.41
C GLY A 309 17.41 -16.18 -10.60
N ASN A 310 17.61 -14.90 -10.92
CA ASN A 310 18.55 -14.47 -11.94
C ASN A 310 19.39 -13.27 -11.47
N PRO A 311 20.65 -13.48 -11.04
CA PRO A 311 21.37 -14.75 -11.02
C PRO A 311 20.84 -15.73 -9.96
N ALA A 312 20.85 -17.03 -10.28
CA ALA A 312 20.44 -18.06 -9.35
C ALA A 312 21.47 -18.21 -8.21
N ARG A 313 21.01 -18.46 -7.00
CA ARG A 313 21.85 -18.80 -5.85
C ARG A 313 21.69 -20.27 -5.50
N GLN A 314 22.77 -20.81 -4.93
CA GLN A 314 22.93 -22.25 -4.73
C GLN A 314 23.57 -22.55 -3.39
N SER A 315 23.22 -23.72 -2.87
CA SER A 315 23.91 -24.34 -1.74
C SER A 315 24.27 -25.79 -2.06
N HIS A 316 25.24 -26.31 -1.31
CA HIS A 316 25.76 -27.65 -1.52
C HIS A 316 25.79 -28.42 -0.20
N CYS A 317 25.47 -29.70 -0.27
CA CYS A 317 25.52 -30.64 0.85
C CYS A 317 26.18 -31.95 0.41
N THR A 318 27.05 -32.52 1.24
CA THR A 318 27.59 -33.87 1.03
C THR A 318 26.79 -34.88 1.86
N LEU A 319 25.92 -35.65 1.21
CA LEU A 319 25.12 -36.71 1.82
C LEU A 319 25.89 -38.04 1.86
N GLN A 320 26.17 -38.54 3.05
CA GLN A 320 26.82 -39.84 3.27
C GLN A 320 25.79 -40.97 3.37
N LEU A 321 25.78 -41.88 2.41
CA LEU A 321 24.99 -43.10 2.46
C LEU A 321 25.85 -44.26 2.93
N VAL A 322 25.53 -44.83 4.08
CA VAL A 322 26.27 -45.94 4.68
C VAL A 322 25.43 -47.21 4.60
N PHE A 323 25.80 -48.11 3.71
CA PHE A 323 25.17 -49.43 3.59
C PHE A 323 25.75 -50.35 4.66
N ARG A 324 24.93 -50.76 5.61
CA ARG A 324 25.31 -51.68 6.68
C ARG A 324 24.68 -53.04 6.45
N GLY A 325 25.50 -54.08 6.50
CA GLY A 325 25.03 -55.44 6.66
C GLY A 325 24.31 -55.59 7.98
N SER A 326 22.99 -55.68 7.92
CA SER A 326 22.16 -55.87 9.09
C SER A 326 21.02 -56.82 8.77
N THR A 327 20.74 -57.72 9.70
CA THR A 327 19.53 -58.55 9.72
C THR A 327 18.27 -57.76 10.10
N SER A 328 18.41 -56.46 10.40
CA SER A 328 17.35 -55.54 10.76
C SER A 328 16.76 -54.89 9.51
N THR A 329 15.46 -54.96 9.38
CA THR A 329 14.71 -54.21 8.36
C THR A 329 14.35 -52.83 8.91
N PRO A 330 14.39 -51.78 8.07
CA PRO A 330 14.07 -50.43 8.51
C PRO A 330 12.61 -50.33 8.96
N PRO A 331 12.26 -49.34 9.79
CA PRO A 331 10.86 -49.05 10.05
C PRO A 331 10.11 -48.77 8.74
N ARG A 332 8.79 -48.90 8.76
CA ARG A 332 7.94 -48.55 7.61
C ARG A 332 6.70 -47.80 8.05
N PHE A 333 6.47 -46.62 7.48
CA PHE A 333 5.18 -45.96 7.60
C PHE A 333 4.08 -46.83 6.95
N THR A 334 2.90 -46.80 7.55
CA THR A 334 1.72 -47.49 7.00
C THR A 334 1.20 -46.82 5.73
N GLN A 335 1.51 -45.53 5.53
CA GLN A 335 1.18 -44.74 4.36
C GLN A 335 2.40 -43.92 3.95
N SER A 336 2.67 -43.85 2.64
CA SER A 336 3.70 -42.98 2.08
C SER A 336 3.26 -41.52 1.98
N HIS A 337 1.94 -41.27 2.00
CA HIS A 337 1.33 -39.95 1.90
C HIS A 337 0.12 -39.83 2.85
N TYR A 338 0.13 -38.81 3.69
CA TYR A 338 -0.96 -38.43 4.58
C TYR A 338 -1.57 -37.10 4.10
N HIS A 339 -2.86 -36.90 4.35
CA HIS A 339 -3.56 -35.68 3.96
C HIS A 339 -4.45 -35.19 5.10
N VAL A 340 -4.45 -33.89 5.36
CA VAL A 340 -5.33 -33.25 6.36
C VAL A 340 -5.71 -31.85 5.90
N ASN A 341 -6.95 -31.46 6.19
CA ASN A 341 -7.42 -30.09 6.04
C ASN A 341 -7.46 -29.42 7.41
N VAL A 342 -7.01 -28.18 7.51
CA VAL A 342 -6.98 -27.40 8.75
C VAL A 342 -7.48 -25.99 8.47
N SER A 343 -8.34 -25.46 9.33
CA SER A 343 -8.84 -24.08 9.21
C SER A 343 -7.77 -23.09 9.63
N GLU A 344 -7.66 -21.93 8.98
CA GLU A 344 -6.61 -20.96 9.32
C GLU A 344 -6.76 -20.36 10.73
N ASP A 345 -7.98 -20.24 11.22
CA ASP A 345 -8.32 -19.82 12.59
C ASP A 345 -8.05 -20.91 13.66
N THR A 346 -7.52 -22.07 13.26
CA THR A 346 -7.21 -23.16 14.19
C THR A 346 -6.15 -22.72 15.20
N VAL A 347 -6.47 -22.89 16.49
CA VAL A 347 -5.58 -22.50 17.59
C VAL A 347 -4.34 -23.43 17.65
N PRO A 348 -3.13 -22.89 17.88
CA PRO A 348 -1.94 -23.68 18.17
C PRO A 348 -2.14 -24.67 19.32
N GLY A 349 -1.55 -25.86 19.20
CA GLY A 349 -1.73 -27.01 20.09
C GLY A 349 -2.82 -27.99 19.64
N THR A 350 -3.60 -27.65 18.60
CA THR A 350 -4.64 -28.54 18.07
C THR A 350 -4.01 -29.76 17.39
N PHE A 351 -4.50 -30.94 17.75
CA PHE A 351 -4.12 -32.21 17.12
C PHE A 351 -4.71 -32.31 15.70
N LEU A 352 -3.89 -32.66 14.71
CA LEU A 352 -4.28 -32.75 13.31
C LEU A 352 -4.43 -34.20 12.83
N LEU A 353 -3.38 -35.00 13.00
CA LEU A 353 -3.38 -36.40 12.56
C LEU A 353 -2.37 -37.22 13.35
N LYS A 354 -2.49 -38.55 13.24
CA LYS A 354 -1.56 -39.49 13.84
C LYS A 354 -0.79 -40.26 12.77
N LEU A 355 0.53 -40.16 12.82
CA LEU A 355 1.44 -40.97 12.02
C LEU A 355 1.54 -42.36 12.62
N THR A 356 1.60 -43.38 11.76
CA THR A 356 1.78 -44.76 12.19
C THR A 356 2.85 -45.43 11.35
N ALA A 357 3.93 -45.86 12.01
CA ALA A 357 4.98 -46.69 11.45
C ALA A 357 5.10 -48.01 12.21
N ARG A 358 5.52 -49.05 11.50
CA ARG A 358 5.78 -50.39 12.05
C ARG A 358 7.28 -50.62 12.11
N ALA A 359 7.77 -50.99 13.29
CA ALA A 359 9.07 -51.63 13.44
C ALA A 359 8.91 -53.12 13.13
N HIS A 360 9.87 -53.74 12.46
CA HIS A 360 9.78 -55.16 12.12
C HIS A 360 9.91 -56.04 13.37
N GLY A 361 9.01 -57.02 13.52
CA GLY A 361 8.98 -57.95 14.67
C GLY A 361 8.03 -57.56 15.81
N SER A 362 7.30 -56.45 15.68
CA SER A 362 6.25 -56.04 16.63
C SER A 362 4.86 -56.23 16.00
N ASP A 363 4.19 -57.34 16.32
CA ASP A 363 2.81 -57.62 15.87
C ASP A 363 1.76 -56.66 16.48
N THR A 364 2.11 -55.83 17.46
CA THR A 364 1.17 -55.02 18.24
C THR A 364 1.04 -53.56 17.81
N GLY A 365 1.67 -53.12 16.71
CA GLY A 365 1.48 -51.78 16.13
C GLY A 365 1.98 -50.60 16.97
N THR A 366 2.51 -50.83 18.17
CA THR A 366 3.24 -49.87 19.01
C THR A 366 4.70 -50.24 19.01
N GLY A 367 5.47 -49.74 18.05
CA GLY A 367 6.92 -49.87 18.05
C GLY A 367 7.50 -49.06 19.21
N SER A 368 7.73 -49.70 20.37
CA SER A 368 8.21 -49.06 21.61
C SER A 368 9.61 -48.43 21.54
N ASN A 369 10.20 -48.38 20.34
CA ASN A 369 11.56 -47.90 20.11
C ASN A 369 11.69 -47.01 18.86
N LEU A 370 10.56 -46.59 18.30
CA LEU A 370 10.54 -45.62 17.20
C LEU A 370 10.51 -44.20 17.73
N SER A 371 11.11 -43.28 16.98
CA SER A 371 11.00 -41.84 17.19
C SER A 371 10.44 -41.20 15.92
N TYR A 372 9.33 -40.48 16.06
CA TYR A 372 8.79 -39.64 14.98
C TYR A 372 9.43 -38.26 15.01
N GLN A 373 9.71 -37.70 13.84
CA GLN A 373 10.38 -36.40 13.71
C GLN A 373 9.84 -35.60 12.52
N ILE A 374 9.66 -34.30 12.74
CA ILE A 374 9.54 -33.27 11.71
C ILE A 374 10.82 -32.42 11.86
N PRO A 375 11.66 -32.30 10.82
CA PRO A 375 12.84 -31.44 10.88
C PRO A 375 12.48 -29.98 11.16
N SER A 376 13.30 -29.29 11.93
CA SER A 376 13.12 -27.86 12.22
C SER A 376 13.27 -27.00 10.96
N GLY A 377 12.58 -25.86 10.93
CA GLY A 377 12.54 -24.91 9.82
C GLY A 377 11.58 -25.30 8.69
N ILE A 378 11.15 -26.56 8.61
CA ILE A 378 10.21 -27.01 7.59
C ILE A 378 8.83 -26.41 7.86
N ALA A 379 8.21 -25.86 6.81
CA ALA A 379 6.91 -25.20 6.91
C ALA A 379 6.88 -24.13 8.02
N TYR A 380 7.98 -23.38 8.19
CA TYR A 380 8.15 -22.32 9.18
C TYR A 380 7.85 -22.77 10.63
N ASP A 381 8.16 -24.03 10.95
CA ASP A 381 7.92 -24.65 12.26
C ASP A 381 6.45 -24.57 12.72
N ARG A 382 5.50 -24.43 11.79
CA ARG A 382 4.06 -24.36 12.11
C ARG A 382 3.49 -25.71 12.56
N PHE A 383 4.22 -26.82 12.39
CA PHE A 383 3.77 -28.16 12.75
C PHE A 383 4.80 -28.88 13.60
N THR A 384 4.33 -29.62 14.61
CA THR A 384 5.17 -30.44 15.48
C THR A 384 4.63 -31.87 15.56
N VAL A 385 5.48 -32.81 15.96
CA VAL A 385 5.09 -34.22 16.14
C VAL A 385 5.55 -34.72 17.51
N ASP A 386 4.67 -35.40 18.23
CA ASP A 386 5.04 -36.15 19.43
C ASP A 386 5.99 -37.30 19.03
N PRO A 387 7.24 -37.31 19.51
CA PRO A 387 8.25 -38.26 19.05
C PRO A 387 7.94 -39.71 19.44
N GLU A 388 7.11 -39.95 20.45
CA GLU A 388 6.76 -41.30 20.89
C GLU A 388 5.42 -41.76 20.30
N ARG A 389 4.44 -40.84 20.20
CA ARG A 389 3.07 -41.17 19.81
C ARG A 389 2.79 -40.94 18.32
N GLY A 390 3.64 -40.19 17.62
CA GLY A 390 3.43 -39.80 16.23
C GLY A 390 2.27 -38.84 16.03
N ALA A 391 1.83 -38.14 17.09
CA ALA A 391 0.72 -37.20 17.03
C ALA A 391 1.20 -35.86 16.47
N VAL A 392 0.75 -35.50 15.27
CA VAL A 392 1.06 -34.22 14.61
C VAL A 392 0.07 -33.17 15.10
N SER A 393 0.59 -32.04 15.56
CA SER A 393 -0.20 -30.92 16.07
C SER A 393 0.27 -29.61 15.47
N LEU A 394 -0.64 -28.64 15.42
CA LEU A 394 -0.33 -27.27 15.02
C LEU A 394 0.51 -26.60 16.12
N ALA A 395 1.58 -25.90 15.75
CA ALA A 395 2.50 -25.22 16.66
C ALA A 395 2.49 -23.68 16.50
N GLY A 396 2.14 -23.16 15.32
CA GLY A 396 1.99 -21.73 15.05
C GLY A 396 0.64 -21.41 14.42
N THR A 397 0.35 -20.13 14.21
CA THR A 397 -0.86 -19.68 13.49
C THR A 397 -0.76 -20.04 12.01
N LEU A 398 -1.91 -20.11 11.33
CA LEU A 398 -2.00 -20.28 9.89
C LEU A 398 -2.68 -19.05 9.30
N ASP A 399 -2.43 -18.82 8.02
CA ASP A 399 -3.00 -17.75 7.21
C ASP A 399 -3.04 -18.28 5.78
N ARG A 400 -4.26 -18.44 5.24
CA ARG A 400 -4.51 -19.05 3.94
C ARG A 400 -4.19 -18.07 2.81
N GLU A 401 -4.40 -16.78 3.01
CA GLU A 401 -4.03 -15.71 2.08
C GLU A 401 -2.52 -15.68 1.86
N THR A 402 -1.74 -15.99 2.90
CA THR A 402 -0.28 -16.15 2.80
C THR A 402 0.13 -17.50 2.22
N LYS A 403 -0.40 -18.63 2.73
CA LYS A 403 -0.03 -19.97 2.24
C LYS A 403 -1.12 -21.02 2.47
N ASP A 404 -1.70 -21.51 1.38
CA ASP A 404 -2.84 -22.44 1.41
C ASP A 404 -2.48 -23.93 1.50
N HIS A 405 -1.20 -24.29 1.32
CA HIS A 405 -0.77 -25.68 1.27
C HIS A 405 0.68 -25.91 1.75
N TYR A 406 0.86 -26.95 2.57
CA TYR A 406 2.17 -27.38 3.07
C TYR A 406 2.45 -28.85 2.71
N LEU A 407 3.69 -29.13 2.34
CA LEU A 407 4.22 -30.50 2.15
C LEU A 407 5.29 -30.75 3.21
N VAL A 408 4.92 -31.47 4.26
CA VAL A 408 5.81 -31.72 5.41
C VAL A 408 6.36 -33.14 5.32
N PRO A 409 7.66 -33.36 5.04
CA PRO A 409 8.28 -34.66 5.24
C PRO A 409 8.28 -35.04 6.72
N VAL A 410 7.99 -36.30 6.99
CA VAL A 410 8.03 -36.89 8.32
C VAL A 410 8.93 -38.11 8.31
N TYR A 411 9.63 -38.33 9.42
CA TYR A 411 10.58 -39.43 9.58
C TYR A 411 10.18 -40.31 10.76
N ALA A 412 10.30 -41.62 10.59
CA ALA A 412 10.22 -42.59 11.67
C ALA A 412 11.58 -43.26 11.81
N VAL A 413 12.27 -43.01 12.93
CA VAL A 413 13.65 -43.47 13.18
C VAL A 413 13.62 -44.56 14.25
N ASP A 414 14.27 -45.69 13.98
CA ASP A 414 14.56 -46.69 15.00
C ASP A 414 15.73 -46.22 15.88
N ARG A 415 15.47 -46.02 17.17
CA ARG A 415 16.45 -45.46 18.12
C ARG A 415 17.65 -46.38 18.36
N THR A 416 17.53 -47.68 18.11
CA THR A 416 18.61 -48.65 18.31
C THR A 416 19.52 -48.80 17.11
N THR A 417 18.94 -48.82 15.91
CA THR A 417 19.71 -49.09 14.69
C THR A 417 20.08 -47.82 13.93
N GLY A 418 19.35 -46.72 14.17
CA GLY A 418 19.45 -45.49 13.39
C GLY A 418 18.85 -45.61 11.97
N GLN A 419 18.23 -46.75 11.65
CA GLN A 419 17.48 -46.90 10.39
C GLN A 419 16.20 -46.08 10.46
N PHE A 420 15.74 -45.57 9.32
CA PHE A 420 14.52 -44.76 9.27
C PHE A 420 13.68 -45.06 8.02
N ASP A 421 12.47 -44.54 8.03
CA ASP A 421 11.59 -44.40 6.86
C ASP A 421 11.11 -42.96 6.76
N SER A 422 10.72 -42.53 5.57
CA SER A 422 10.13 -41.21 5.34
C SER A 422 8.77 -41.31 4.66
N ALA A 423 7.88 -40.38 5.01
CA ALA A 423 6.60 -40.15 4.36
C ALA A 423 6.35 -38.65 4.21
N THR A 424 5.28 -38.27 3.51
CA THR A 424 4.90 -36.86 3.32
C THR A 424 3.49 -36.62 3.88
N VAL A 425 3.33 -35.51 4.60
CA VAL A 425 2.05 -35.00 5.06
C VAL A 425 1.69 -33.77 4.22
N SER A 426 0.62 -33.87 3.44
CA SER A 426 0.01 -32.77 2.70
C SER A 426 -1.05 -32.12 3.57
N ILE A 427 -0.86 -30.84 3.89
CA ILE A 427 -1.73 -30.06 4.75
C ILE A 427 -2.34 -28.97 3.90
N ARG A 428 -3.66 -28.97 3.75
CA ARG A 428 -4.40 -27.91 3.06
C ARG A 428 -5.04 -26.99 4.09
N VAL A 429 -4.76 -25.70 3.98
CA VAL A 429 -5.40 -24.68 4.81
C VAL A 429 -6.75 -24.33 4.19
N THR A 430 -7.80 -24.30 5.01
CA THR A 430 -9.15 -23.91 4.59
C THR A 430 -9.46 -22.50 5.07
N ASP A 431 -10.15 -21.79 4.20
CA ASP A 431 -10.49 -20.37 4.30
C ASP A 431 -11.49 -20.04 5.41
N VAL A 432 -11.28 -18.89 6.04
CA VAL A 432 -12.15 -18.21 7.00
C VAL A 432 -12.37 -16.79 6.49
N ASN A 433 -13.59 -16.28 6.64
CA ASN A 433 -13.93 -14.91 6.23
C ASN A 433 -13.35 -13.90 7.23
N ASP A 434 -12.11 -13.47 7.01
CA ASP A 434 -11.42 -12.52 7.88
C ASP A 434 -10.87 -11.29 7.13
N HIS A 435 -10.99 -11.25 5.80
CA HIS A 435 -10.79 -10.05 5.00
C HIS A 435 -12.13 -9.43 4.59
N ALA A 436 -12.13 -8.11 4.41
CA ALA A 436 -13.30 -7.38 3.91
C ALA A 436 -13.02 -6.87 2.49
N PRO A 437 -14.05 -6.68 1.64
CA PRO A 437 -13.84 -6.25 0.26
C PRO A 437 -13.28 -4.83 0.20
N GLU A 438 -12.20 -4.66 -0.55
CA GLU A 438 -11.55 -3.36 -0.75
C GLU A 438 -11.75 -2.86 -2.18
N PHE A 439 -12.24 -1.63 -2.34
CA PHE A 439 -12.23 -0.95 -3.63
C PHE A 439 -10.79 -0.61 -4.04
N ARG A 440 -10.48 -0.74 -5.33
CA ARG A 440 -9.13 -0.42 -5.83
C ARG A 440 -8.74 1.03 -5.52
N PRO A 441 -7.47 1.32 -5.21
CA PRO A 441 -6.95 2.68 -5.12
C PRO A 441 -7.34 3.50 -6.35
N GLY A 442 -8.00 4.64 -6.14
CA GLY A 442 -8.52 5.48 -7.23
C GLY A 442 -9.90 5.09 -7.75
N ALA A 443 -10.66 4.21 -7.09
CA ALA A 443 -12.08 3.95 -7.42
C ALA A 443 -12.99 5.18 -7.19
N CYS A 444 -12.55 6.16 -6.39
CA CYS A 444 -13.22 7.43 -6.21
C CYS A 444 -12.70 8.47 -7.21
N TYR A 445 -13.44 8.74 -8.29
CA TYR A 445 -13.08 9.78 -9.24
C TYR A 445 -14.30 10.39 -9.94
N PRO A 446 -14.20 11.63 -10.46
CA PRO A 446 -15.29 12.28 -11.16
C PRO A 446 -15.55 11.60 -12.52
N LEU A 447 -16.78 11.10 -12.70
CA LEU A 447 -17.26 10.56 -13.97
C LEU A 447 -18.08 11.61 -14.73
N VAL A 448 -17.69 11.92 -15.96
CA VAL A 448 -18.47 12.79 -16.85
C VAL A 448 -19.41 11.92 -17.70
N VAL A 449 -20.71 12.05 -17.47
CA VAL A 449 -21.74 11.31 -18.21
C VAL A 449 -22.45 12.27 -19.17
N PRO A 450 -22.55 11.96 -20.48
CA PRO A 450 -23.31 12.78 -21.43
C PRO A 450 -24.80 12.85 -21.06
N GLU A 451 -25.38 14.06 -21.06
CA GLU A 451 -26.83 14.25 -20.88
C GLU A 451 -27.64 13.64 -22.02
N ASN A 452 -28.93 13.35 -21.76
CA ASN A 452 -29.87 12.81 -22.76
C ASN A 452 -29.45 11.47 -23.41
N SER A 453 -28.59 10.71 -22.75
CA SER A 453 -28.22 9.36 -23.13
C SER A 453 -29.29 8.35 -22.69
N ASP A 454 -29.58 7.37 -23.56
CA ASP A 454 -30.40 6.21 -23.20
C ASP A 454 -29.72 5.39 -22.09
N LEU A 455 -30.47 4.49 -21.45
CA LEU A 455 -29.93 3.66 -20.37
C LEU A 455 -28.71 2.86 -20.86
N ALA A 456 -27.53 3.24 -20.36
CA ALA A 456 -26.27 2.68 -20.76
C ALA A 456 -25.36 2.48 -19.53
N VAL A 457 -24.49 1.49 -19.61
CA VAL A 457 -23.42 1.28 -18.63
C VAL A 457 -22.44 2.45 -18.76
N VAL A 458 -22.36 3.25 -17.72
CA VAL A 458 -21.48 4.43 -17.66
C VAL A 458 -20.14 4.11 -17.01
N HIS A 459 -20.10 3.11 -16.13
CA HIS A 459 -18.87 2.67 -15.50
C HIS A 459 -18.96 1.25 -14.94
N ARG A 460 -17.85 0.68 -14.51
CA ARG A 460 -17.81 -0.58 -13.74
C ARG A 460 -16.98 -0.40 -12.49
N ILE A 461 -17.61 -0.63 -11.35
CA ILE A 461 -16.98 -0.54 -10.04
C ILE A 461 -16.35 -1.90 -9.73
N THR A 462 -15.17 -1.89 -9.13
CA THR A 462 -14.46 -3.13 -8.81
C THR A 462 -13.86 -3.03 -7.42
N ALA A 463 -14.28 -3.96 -6.57
CA ALA A 463 -13.66 -4.27 -5.30
C ALA A 463 -13.04 -5.68 -5.38
N VAL A 464 -12.06 -5.92 -4.54
CA VAL A 464 -11.33 -7.18 -4.44
C VAL A 464 -11.39 -7.60 -2.98
N ASP A 465 -11.77 -8.85 -2.76
CA ASP A 465 -11.63 -9.52 -1.48
C ASP A 465 -10.50 -10.57 -1.60
N ARG A 466 -9.76 -10.80 -0.53
CA ARG A 466 -8.61 -11.70 -0.51
C ARG A 466 -8.98 -13.12 -0.12
N ASP A 467 -10.14 -13.30 0.50
CA ASP A 467 -10.65 -14.60 0.91
C ASP A 467 -11.00 -15.48 -0.30
N ALA A 468 -11.14 -16.78 -0.07
CA ALA A 468 -11.39 -17.76 -1.12
C ALA A 468 -12.86 -18.17 -1.25
N GLY A 469 -13.26 -18.51 -2.48
CA GLY A 469 -14.60 -19.06 -2.74
C GLY A 469 -15.70 -18.05 -2.39
N PRO A 470 -16.77 -18.48 -1.68
CA PRO A 470 -17.87 -17.58 -1.32
C PRO A 470 -17.47 -16.42 -0.41
N ASN A 471 -16.43 -16.59 0.43
CA ASN A 471 -15.96 -15.51 1.30
C ASN A 471 -15.27 -14.40 0.51
N GLY A 472 -14.74 -14.70 -0.68
CA GLY A 472 -14.17 -13.72 -1.59
C GLY A 472 -15.15 -13.15 -2.63
N GLU A 473 -16.43 -13.54 -2.58
CA GLU A 473 -17.42 -13.10 -3.57
C GLU A 473 -17.98 -11.73 -3.20
N VAL A 474 -17.72 -10.73 -4.04
CA VAL A 474 -18.10 -9.35 -3.76
C VAL A 474 -19.41 -8.99 -4.44
N THR A 475 -20.34 -8.41 -3.65
CA THR A 475 -21.59 -7.84 -4.16
C THR A 475 -21.64 -6.32 -4.01
N TYR A 476 -22.27 -5.64 -4.97
CA TYR A 476 -22.29 -4.17 -5.04
C TYR A 476 -23.68 -3.58 -4.78
N SER A 477 -23.72 -2.51 -3.99
CA SER A 477 -24.95 -1.74 -3.75
C SER A 477 -24.69 -0.23 -3.70
N ILE A 478 -25.73 0.55 -4.00
CA ILE A 478 -25.72 2.02 -3.86
C ILE A 478 -26.40 2.36 -2.53
N VAL A 479 -25.66 3.00 -1.62
CA VAL A 479 -26.14 3.29 -0.26
C VAL A 479 -26.58 4.75 -0.08
N ALA A 480 -26.06 5.68 -0.88
CA ALA A 480 -26.45 7.09 -0.82
C ALA A 480 -26.23 7.83 -2.15
N GLY A 481 -26.81 9.02 -2.28
CA GLY A 481 -26.51 9.94 -3.38
C GLY A 481 -27.24 9.70 -4.69
N ASN A 482 -28.04 8.63 -4.78
CA ASN A 482 -28.83 8.30 -5.97
C ASN A 482 -30.17 9.06 -6.04
N ALA A 483 -30.09 10.39 -6.06
CA ALA A 483 -31.28 11.23 -6.14
C ALA A 483 -32.12 10.87 -7.38
N GLY A 484 -33.41 10.59 -7.18
CA GLY A 484 -34.33 10.24 -8.27
C GLY A 484 -34.12 8.86 -8.90
N ASN A 485 -33.35 7.95 -8.26
CA ASN A 485 -33.05 6.62 -8.78
C ASN A 485 -32.49 6.64 -10.20
N LYS A 486 -31.58 7.59 -10.45
CA LYS A 486 -30.98 7.85 -11.76
C LYS A 486 -29.88 6.84 -12.09
N PHE A 487 -29.27 6.23 -11.10
CA PHE A 487 -28.25 5.20 -11.26
C PHE A 487 -28.75 3.83 -10.78
N SER A 488 -28.24 2.78 -11.40
CA SER A 488 -28.40 1.39 -10.96
C SER A 488 -27.05 0.69 -11.09
N VAL A 489 -26.69 -0.13 -10.11
CA VAL A 489 -25.49 -0.98 -10.17
C VAL A 489 -25.92 -2.44 -10.28
N ASP A 490 -25.26 -3.19 -11.15
CA ASP A 490 -25.41 -4.65 -11.17
C ASP A 490 -24.74 -5.27 -9.94
N LEU A 491 -25.45 -6.20 -9.30
CA LEU A 491 -25.05 -6.77 -8.01
C LEU A 491 -23.72 -7.53 -8.07
N HIS A 492 -23.39 -8.19 -9.19
CA HIS A 492 -22.23 -9.07 -9.29
C HIS A 492 -21.14 -8.52 -10.21
N SER A 493 -21.53 -7.83 -11.30
CA SER A 493 -20.56 -7.28 -12.24
C SER A 493 -20.04 -5.90 -11.84
N GLY A 494 -20.75 -5.21 -10.93
CA GLY A 494 -20.44 -3.83 -10.55
C GLY A 494 -20.70 -2.81 -11.66
N GLU A 495 -21.39 -3.19 -12.73
CA GLU A 495 -21.74 -2.28 -13.84
C GLU A 495 -22.74 -1.22 -13.38
N LEU A 496 -22.27 0.03 -13.37
CA LEU A 496 -23.05 1.21 -13.07
C LEU A 496 -23.71 1.69 -14.35
N SER A 497 -25.03 1.69 -14.38
CA SER A 497 -25.85 2.24 -15.46
C SER A 497 -26.54 3.53 -15.03
N ALA A 498 -26.69 4.47 -15.95
CA ALA A 498 -27.41 5.73 -15.73
C ALA A 498 -28.66 5.80 -16.60
N ARG A 499 -29.76 6.33 -16.04
CA ARG A 499 -30.94 6.81 -16.77
C ARG A 499 -30.68 8.20 -17.34
N PRO A 500 -31.49 8.68 -18.30
CA PRO A 500 -31.34 10.02 -18.85
C PRO A 500 -31.15 11.09 -17.76
N LEU A 501 -29.98 11.74 -17.83
CA LEU A 501 -29.56 12.83 -16.96
C LEU A 501 -29.87 14.16 -17.65
N ASP A 502 -30.26 15.14 -16.86
CA ASP A 502 -30.60 16.50 -17.28
C ASP A 502 -29.72 17.47 -16.50
N ARG A 503 -28.71 18.04 -17.17
CA ARG A 503 -27.70 18.90 -16.55
C ARG A 503 -28.32 20.17 -15.96
N GLU A 504 -29.35 20.70 -16.60
CA GLU A 504 -30.04 21.92 -16.15
C GLU A 504 -30.79 21.69 -14.83
N SER A 505 -31.15 20.43 -14.53
CA SER A 505 -31.76 20.05 -13.25
C SER A 505 -30.74 19.76 -12.14
N GLN A 506 -29.62 19.08 -12.47
CA GLN A 506 -28.58 18.70 -11.52
C GLN A 506 -27.22 18.54 -12.22
N GLN A 507 -26.27 19.40 -11.86
CA GLN A 507 -24.93 19.42 -12.48
C GLN A 507 -23.90 18.49 -11.84
N ARG A 508 -24.12 18.06 -10.59
CA ARG A 508 -23.20 17.19 -9.84
C ARG A 508 -23.98 16.23 -8.95
N LEU A 509 -23.59 14.95 -9.00
CA LEU A 509 -24.09 13.87 -8.14
C LEU A 509 -22.90 13.15 -7.51
N VAL A 510 -22.97 12.90 -6.22
CA VAL A 510 -22.00 12.07 -5.49
C VAL A 510 -22.74 10.82 -5.07
N VAL A 511 -22.38 9.67 -5.66
CA VAL A 511 -23.01 8.38 -5.38
C VAL A 511 -22.06 7.57 -4.51
N VAL A 512 -22.57 7.03 -3.40
CA VAL A 512 -21.78 6.23 -2.45
C VAL A 512 -22.13 4.76 -2.65
N PHE A 513 -21.09 3.94 -2.79
CA PHE A 513 -21.19 2.51 -3.01
C PHE A 513 -20.75 1.74 -1.77
N ASN A 514 -21.26 0.53 -1.62
CA ASN A 514 -20.80 -0.42 -0.62
C ASN A 514 -20.53 -1.78 -1.29
N GLY A 515 -19.41 -2.39 -0.94
CA GLY A 515 -19.07 -3.77 -1.26
C GLY A 515 -19.43 -4.64 -0.05
N LEU A 516 -20.24 -5.68 -0.26
CA LEU A 516 -20.66 -6.59 0.80
C LEU A 516 -20.30 -8.03 0.43
N LEU A 517 -19.98 -8.80 1.46
CA LEU A 517 -19.84 -10.26 1.44
C LEU A 517 -21.21 -10.94 1.56
#